data_AF-A0A0G0K4J1-F1
#
_entry.id   AF-A0A0G0K4J1-F1
#
_cell.length_a   1.000
_cell.length_b   1.000
_cell.length_c   1.000
_cell.angle_alpha   90.00
_cell.angle_beta   90.00
_cell.angle_gamma   90.00
#
_symmetry.space_group_name_H-M   'P 1'
#
loop_
_entity.id
_entity.type
_entity.pdbx_description
1 polymer ?
#
loop_
_entity_poly.entity_id
_entity_poly.type
_entity_poly.pdbx_seq_one_letter_code
_entity_poly.pdbx_strand_id
1 'polypeptide(L)'
;MSYLTQELVKQLKEIKFIVYLRKSSEDNEDRQIRSIPGQRMDIDEQLVNKYGIKVIKPYLEESQTAFKEGRPQFNEVLQMTENNQAQGVIVWHPNRLARNYGDGGRFVQAMSNSKIKVVLSCAGIFENNPRDKEYLMTEFTRATRDSDDKSEAVKRGNRVKFTEKKQWIGPAKPGWLNFPNPVTREKEILEDPDRFPLLRRGIQLVLSGTFTPMQALYKL
;
A
#
# COMPACT_ATOMS: atom_id res chain seq x y z
N MET A 1 11.44 3.31 -24.40
CA MET A 1 10.18 4.07 -24.32
C MET A 1 10.12 5.17 -25.40
N SER A 2 10.12 4.78 -26.68
CA SER A 2 10.26 5.67 -27.85
C SER A 2 9.23 5.36 -28.96
N TYR A 3 7.98 5.06 -28.61
CA TYR A 3 7.00 4.53 -29.59
C TYR A 3 5.60 5.14 -29.49
N LEU A 4 5.47 6.33 -28.92
CA LEU A 4 4.23 7.09 -29.08
C LEU A 4 4.26 7.73 -30.47
N THR A 5 3.43 7.23 -31.37
CA THR A 5 3.25 7.87 -32.69
C THR A 5 2.71 9.28 -32.50
N GLN A 6 3.06 10.20 -33.39
CA GLN A 6 2.55 11.58 -33.31
C GLN A 6 1.02 11.62 -33.33
N GLU A 7 0.41 10.69 -34.07
CA GLU A 7 -1.04 10.52 -34.12
C GLU A 7 -1.63 10.14 -32.75
N LEU A 8 -1.03 9.16 -32.06
CA LEU A 8 -1.49 8.77 -30.73
C LEU A 8 -1.31 9.90 -29.72
N VAL A 9 -0.19 10.65 -29.76
CA VAL A 9 -0.02 11.83 -28.90
C VAL A 9 -1.10 12.88 -29.15
N LYS A 10 -1.47 13.11 -30.41
CA LYS A 10 -2.55 14.04 -30.77
C LYS A 10 -3.88 13.60 -30.18
N GLN A 11 -4.21 12.31 -30.26
CA GLN A 11 -5.42 11.73 -29.67
C GLN A 11 -5.43 11.86 -28.14
N LEU A 12 -4.29 11.59 -27.48
CA LEU A 12 -4.16 11.72 -26.03
C LEU A 12 -4.36 13.17 -25.55
N LYS A 13 -3.97 14.18 -26.34
CA LYS A 13 -4.18 15.60 -26.00
C LYS A 13 -5.65 16.04 -25.98
N GLU A 14 -6.53 15.28 -26.64
CA GLU A 14 -7.98 15.56 -26.63
C GLU A 14 -8.72 14.89 -25.46
N ILE A 15 -8.04 14.02 -24.71
CA ILE A 15 -8.60 13.32 -23.56
C ILE A 15 -8.30 14.10 -22.27
N LYS A 16 -9.30 14.21 -21.39
CA LYS A 16 -9.07 14.71 -20.02
C LYS A 16 -8.66 13.55 -19.13
N PHE A 17 -7.51 13.70 -18.51
CA PHE A 17 -6.95 12.69 -17.62
C PHE A 17 -7.14 13.04 -16.16
N ILE A 18 -7.39 12.01 -15.35
CA ILE A 18 -7.22 12.10 -13.90
C ILE A 18 -5.97 11.34 -13.48
N VAL A 19 -5.14 11.94 -12.62
CA VAL A 19 -3.98 11.27 -12.04
C VAL A 19 -4.35 10.69 -10.69
N TYR A 20 -4.08 9.40 -10.53
CA TYR A 20 -4.28 8.66 -9.29
C TYR A 20 -2.94 8.17 -8.75
N LEU A 21 -2.60 8.61 -7.54
CA LEU A 21 -1.39 8.27 -6.83
C LEU A 21 -1.76 7.44 -5.61
N ARG A 22 -0.97 6.41 -5.31
CA ARG A 22 -1.19 5.60 -4.10
C ARG A 22 0.13 5.18 -3.48
N LYS A 23 0.22 5.33 -2.16
CA LYS A 23 1.24 4.66 -1.34
C LYS A 23 0.56 3.55 -0.57
N SER A 24 0.99 2.30 -0.71
CA SER A 24 0.50 1.26 0.19
C SER A 24 1.20 1.40 1.53
N SER A 25 0.46 1.43 2.63
CA SER A 25 1.02 1.44 3.99
C SER A 25 1.69 0.10 4.37
N GLU A 26 1.32 -0.99 3.69
CA GLU A 26 1.94 -2.32 3.83
C GLU A 26 3.13 -2.54 2.88
N ASP A 27 3.26 -1.72 1.84
CA ASP A 27 4.42 -1.73 0.92
C ASP A 27 5.67 -1.13 1.58
N ASN A 28 5.58 -0.69 2.84
CA ASN A 28 6.69 -0.08 3.59
C ASN A 28 7.86 -1.04 3.84
N GLU A 29 7.68 -2.36 3.69
CA GLU A 29 8.78 -3.33 3.78
C GLU A 29 9.55 -3.48 2.46
N ASP A 30 8.90 -3.23 1.32
CA ASP A 30 9.56 -3.14 0.02
C ASP A 30 10.11 -1.71 -0.16
N ARG A 31 11.33 -1.48 0.35
CA ARG A 31 12.12 -0.23 0.19
C ARG A 31 12.27 0.26 -1.27
N GLN A 32 11.81 -0.53 -2.24
CA GLN A 32 11.85 -0.25 -3.67
C GLN A 32 10.60 0.48 -4.20
N ILE A 33 9.58 0.74 -3.38
CA ILE A 33 8.35 1.38 -3.84
C ILE A 33 8.42 2.90 -3.76
N ARG A 34 8.25 3.56 -4.92
CA ARG A 34 8.35 5.01 -5.11
C ARG A 34 7.35 5.76 -4.23
N SER A 35 7.83 6.79 -3.52
CA SER A 35 7.00 7.68 -2.69
C SER A 35 5.97 8.43 -3.54
N ILE A 36 4.88 8.93 -2.95
CA ILE A 36 3.88 9.75 -3.68
C ILE A 36 4.52 10.95 -4.39
N PRO A 37 5.41 11.74 -3.74
CA PRO A 37 6.12 12.82 -4.43
C PRO A 37 6.96 12.31 -5.61
N GLY A 38 7.63 11.15 -5.46
CA GLY A 38 8.39 10.53 -6.54
C GLY A 38 7.51 10.04 -7.69
N GLN A 39 6.37 9.41 -7.39
CA GLN A 39 5.39 9.00 -8.40
C GLN A 39 4.86 10.21 -9.18
N ARG A 40 4.52 11.30 -8.47
CA ARG A 40 4.08 12.56 -9.07
C ARG A 40 5.14 13.11 -10.02
N MET A 41 6.38 13.20 -9.56
CA MET A 41 7.50 13.69 -10.37
C MET A 41 7.70 12.84 -11.63
N ASP A 42 7.74 11.51 -11.49
CA ASP A 42 7.94 10.60 -12.61
C ASP A 42 6.80 10.72 -13.64
N ILE A 43 5.53 10.80 -13.20
CA ILE A 43 4.37 11.00 -14.08
C ILE A 43 4.43 12.35 -14.79
N ASP A 44 4.72 13.41 -14.04
CA ASP A 44 4.78 14.76 -14.58
C ASP A 44 5.88 14.87 -15.64
N GLU A 45 7.07 14.34 -15.36
CA GLU A 45 8.21 14.37 -16.27
C GLU A 45 8.01 13.46 -17.50
N GLN A 46 7.61 12.20 -17.29
CA GLN A 46 7.63 11.19 -18.34
C GLN A 46 6.36 11.17 -19.20
N LEU A 47 5.24 11.67 -18.68
CA LEU A 47 3.95 11.61 -19.37
C LEU A 47 3.36 13.01 -19.59
N VAL A 48 3.11 13.77 -18.52
CA VAL A 48 2.31 15.00 -18.60
C VAL A 48 3.05 16.10 -19.37
N ASN A 49 4.25 16.46 -18.91
CA ASN A 49 5.05 17.54 -19.51
C ASN A 49 5.63 17.10 -20.85
N LYS A 50 6.11 15.85 -20.94
CA LYS A 50 6.72 15.32 -22.15
C LYS A 50 5.77 15.27 -23.35
N TYR A 51 4.50 14.91 -23.13
CA TYR A 51 3.53 14.79 -24.22
C TYR A 51 2.47 15.89 -24.21
N GLY A 52 2.51 16.83 -23.25
CA GLY A 52 1.56 17.94 -23.14
C GLY A 52 0.13 17.46 -22.86
N ILE A 53 -0.02 16.48 -21.95
CA ILE A 53 -1.30 15.83 -21.65
C ILE A 53 -2.15 16.74 -20.75
N LYS A 54 -3.45 16.85 -21.05
CA LYS A 54 -4.40 17.61 -20.23
C LYS A 54 -4.81 16.79 -19.00
N VAL A 55 -4.46 17.28 -17.81
CA VAL A 55 -4.74 16.60 -16.55
C VAL A 55 -5.61 17.46 -15.64
N ILE A 56 -6.60 16.83 -15.00
CA ILE A 56 -7.45 17.43 -13.98
C ILE A 56 -6.66 17.52 -12.66
N LYS A 57 -6.66 18.71 -12.06
CA LYS A 57 -6.04 18.98 -10.75
C LYS A 57 -7.14 19.21 -9.70
N PRO A 58 -6.90 18.89 -8.42
CA PRO A 58 -5.69 18.26 -7.88
C PRO A 58 -5.56 16.77 -8.25
N TYR A 59 -4.36 16.20 -8.09
CA TYR A 59 -4.18 14.74 -8.22
C TYR A 59 -4.85 14.05 -7.03
N LEU A 60 -5.44 12.88 -7.28
CA LEU A 60 -6.06 12.08 -6.24
C LEU A 60 -5.00 11.21 -5.55
N GLU A 61 -4.83 11.37 -4.24
CA GLU A 61 -3.81 10.70 -3.46
C GLU A 61 -4.43 9.76 -2.44
N GLU A 62 -4.25 8.45 -2.63
CA GLU A 62 -4.79 7.42 -1.75
C GLU A 62 -3.76 6.95 -0.73
N SER A 63 -4.16 6.96 0.54
CA SER A 63 -3.41 6.40 1.66
C SER A 63 -3.95 5.05 2.13
N GLN A 64 -5.19 4.70 1.75
CA GLN A 64 -5.79 3.42 2.11
C GLN A 64 -5.14 2.25 1.35
N THR A 65 -5.17 1.09 2.01
CA THR A 65 -4.60 -0.13 1.44
C THR A 65 -5.49 -0.63 0.30
N ALA A 66 -4.87 -1.16 -0.76
CA ALA A 66 -5.62 -1.65 -1.94
C ALA A 66 -6.30 -3.01 -1.73
N PHE A 67 -6.28 -3.54 -0.51
CA PHE A 67 -6.85 -4.83 -0.12
C PHE A 67 -8.35 -4.77 0.16
N LYS A 68 -8.83 -3.58 0.56
CA LYS A 68 -10.24 -3.37 0.88
C LYS A 68 -10.89 -2.54 -0.22
N GLU A 69 -12.12 -2.90 -0.54
CA GLU A 69 -13.01 -2.07 -1.33
C GLU A 69 -13.42 -0.82 -0.55
N GLY A 70 -14.00 0.16 -1.25
CA GLY A 70 -14.50 1.39 -0.60
C GLY A 70 -13.45 2.50 -0.46
N ARG A 71 -12.34 2.41 -1.19
CA ARG A 71 -11.29 3.44 -1.20
C ARG A 71 -11.82 4.76 -1.76
N PRO A 72 -11.80 5.86 -0.99
CA PRO A 72 -12.48 7.10 -1.36
C PRO A 72 -11.92 7.70 -2.65
N GLN A 73 -10.59 7.73 -2.80
CA GLN A 73 -9.97 8.36 -3.96
C GLN A 73 -10.09 7.49 -5.22
N PHE A 74 -10.10 6.17 -5.05
CA PHE A 74 -10.36 5.26 -6.17
C PHE A 74 -11.82 5.33 -6.63
N ASN A 75 -12.77 5.41 -5.70
CA ASN A 75 -14.17 5.62 -6.02
C ASN A 75 -14.40 6.95 -6.73
N GLU A 76 -13.70 8.02 -6.32
CA GLU A 76 -13.73 9.30 -7.01
C GLU A 76 -13.23 9.19 -8.46
N VAL A 77 -12.14 8.45 -8.72
CA VAL A 77 -11.69 8.16 -10.10
C VAL A 77 -12.82 7.53 -10.92
N LEU A 78 -13.46 6.49 -10.40
CA LEU A 78 -14.55 5.80 -11.10
C LEU A 78 -15.73 6.76 -11.34
N GLN A 79 -16.16 7.49 -10.32
CA GLN A 79 -17.27 8.44 -10.41
C GLN A 79 -17.01 9.54 -11.44
N MET A 80 -15.82 10.13 -11.45
CA MET A 80 -15.44 11.15 -12.42
C MET A 80 -15.42 10.60 -13.86
N THR A 81 -15.06 9.33 -14.05
CA THR A 81 -15.10 8.68 -15.37
C THR A 81 -16.53 8.34 -15.79
N GLU A 82 -17.37 7.88 -14.87
CA GLU A 82 -18.79 7.60 -15.12
C GLU A 82 -19.56 8.85 -15.55
N ASN A 83 -19.25 9.99 -14.91
CA ASN A 83 -19.80 11.32 -15.18
C ASN A 83 -19.17 11.99 -16.42
N ASN A 84 -18.25 11.32 -17.12
CA ASN A 84 -17.49 11.86 -18.26
C ASN A 84 -16.67 13.13 -17.95
N GLN A 85 -16.34 13.39 -16.68
CA GLN A 85 -15.47 14.49 -16.28
C GLN A 85 -14.01 14.21 -16.68
N ALA A 86 -13.62 12.93 -16.63
CA ALA A 86 -12.37 12.39 -17.16
C ALA A 86 -12.67 11.21 -18.09
N GLN A 87 -11.85 10.99 -19.12
CA GLN A 87 -11.95 9.81 -19.99
C GLN A 87 -10.64 9.00 -20.03
N GLY A 88 -9.60 9.47 -19.34
CA GLY A 88 -8.35 8.76 -19.18
C GLY A 88 -7.89 8.76 -17.73
N VAL A 89 -7.15 7.73 -17.35
CA VAL A 89 -6.56 7.60 -16.01
C VAL A 89 -5.05 7.52 -16.14
N ILE A 90 -4.31 8.25 -15.32
CA ILE A 90 -2.86 8.16 -15.24
C ILE A 90 -2.49 7.62 -13.86
N VAL A 91 -1.65 6.59 -13.85
CA VAL A 91 -1.06 6.01 -12.64
C VAL A 91 0.43 5.85 -12.82
N TRP A 92 1.19 5.70 -11.73
CA TRP A 92 2.61 5.41 -11.87
C TRP A 92 2.87 3.98 -12.37
N HIS A 93 2.06 3.02 -11.89
CA HIS A 93 2.08 1.62 -12.30
C HIS A 93 0.66 1.02 -12.18
N PRO A 94 0.23 0.08 -13.06
CA PRO A 94 -1.14 -0.46 -13.03
C PRO A 94 -1.55 -1.06 -11.69
N ASN A 95 -0.65 -1.78 -11.01
CA ASN A 95 -0.89 -2.33 -9.66
C ASN A 95 -1.24 -1.28 -8.56
N ARG A 96 -1.16 0.03 -8.87
CA ARG A 96 -1.67 1.09 -7.99
C ARG A 96 -3.19 1.17 -8.01
N LEU A 97 -3.84 0.78 -9.11
CA LEU A 97 -5.29 0.85 -9.26
C LEU A 97 -6.02 -0.10 -8.32
N ALA A 98 -5.68 -1.40 -8.29
CA ALA A 98 -6.36 -2.38 -7.46
C ALA A 98 -5.42 -3.52 -6.99
N ARG A 99 -5.71 -4.06 -5.80
CA ARG A 99 -5.17 -5.32 -5.25
C ARG A 99 -6.27 -6.14 -4.57
N ASN A 100 -7.47 -6.05 -5.13
CA ASN A 100 -8.62 -6.85 -4.77
C ASN A 100 -9.46 -7.05 -6.04
N TYR A 101 -10.20 -8.15 -6.09
CA TYR A 101 -10.96 -8.53 -7.28
C TYR A 101 -12.10 -7.56 -7.59
N GLY A 102 -12.76 -7.01 -6.57
CA GLY A 102 -13.90 -6.10 -6.74
C GLY A 102 -13.53 -4.80 -7.45
N ASP A 103 -12.55 -4.06 -6.91
CA ASP A 103 -12.07 -2.81 -7.52
C ASP A 103 -11.44 -3.07 -8.90
N GLY A 104 -10.66 -4.15 -9.05
CA GLY A 104 -10.06 -4.52 -10.33
C GLY A 104 -11.13 -4.78 -11.41
N GLY A 105 -12.15 -5.55 -11.06
CA GLY A 105 -13.28 -5.81 -11.93
C GLY A 105 -14.07 -4.55 -12.28
N ARG A 106 -14.37 -3.70 -11.30
CA ARG A 106 -15.06 -2.41 -11.54
C ARG A 106 -14.29 -1.52 -12.50
N PHE A 107 -12.98 -1.44 -12.35
CA PHE A 107 -12.13 -0.63 -13.23
C PHE A 107 -12.11 -1.16 -14.67
N VAL A 108 -11.90 -2.47 -14.85
CA VAL A 108 -11.91 -3.09 -16.19
C VAL A 108 -13.31 -3.05 -16.82
N GLN A 109 -14.37 -3.13 -16.03
CA GLN A 109 -15.73 -2.94 -16.50
C GLN A 109 -15.97 -1.50 -16.97
N ALA A 110 -15.46 -0.50 -16.26
CA ALA A 110 -15.52 0.90 -16.69
C ALA A 110 -14.79 1.13 -18.02
N MET A 111 -13.67 0.44 -18.25
CA MET A 111 -13.03 0.40 -19.58
C MET A 111 -13.94 -0.26 -20.62
N SER A 112 -14.47 -1.45 -20.34
CA SER A 112 -15.39 -2.14 -21.27
C SER A 112 -16.62 -1.30 -21.64
N ASN A 113 -17.14 -0.52 -20.70
CA ASN A 113 -18.25 0.40 -20.90
C ASN A 113 -17.83 1.72 -21.61
N SER A 114 -16.57 1.82 -22.04
CA SER A 114 -15.97 3.00 -22.70
C SER A 114 -16.01 4.28 -21.85
N LYS A 115 -16.16 4.16 -20.53
CA LYS A 115 -16.03 5.28 -19.57
C LYS A 115 -14.57 5.68 -19.38
N ILE A 116 -13.69 4.68 -19.36
CA ILE A 116 -12.24 4.85 -19.38
C ILE A 116 -11.74 4.42 -20.75
N LYS A 117 -11.26 5.38 -21.54
CA LYS A 117 -10.77 5.12 -22.90
C LYS A 117 -9.33 4.63 -22.92
N VAL A 118 -8.51 5.10 -21.98
CA VAL A 118 -7.08 4.83 -21.94
C VAL A 118 -6.55 4.99 -20.51
N VAL A 119 -5.60 4.13 -20.16
CA VAL A 119 -4.80 4.23 -18.95
C VAL A 119 -3.35 4.48 -19.34
N LEU A 120 -2.75 5.52 -18.79
CA LEU A 120 -1.33 5.80 -18.94
C LEU A 120 -0.56 5.43 -17.68
N SER A 121 0.61 4.85 -17.88
CA SER A 121 1.54 4.47 -16.84
C SER A 121 2.97 4.78 -17.26
N CYS A 122 3.87 4.96 -16.29
CA CYS A 122 5.30 5.02 -16.57
C CYS A 122 5.81 3.69 -17.18
N ALA A 123 5.06 2.59 -17.00
CA ALA A 123 5.35 1.28 -17.58
C ALA A 123 4.75 1.04 -18.98
N GLY A 124 3.78 1.85 -19.42
CA GLY A 124 3.07 1.59 -20.68
C GLY A 124 1.74 2.30 -20.83
N ILE A 125 1.07 2.02 -21.95
CA ILE A 125 -0.23 2.57 -22.34
C ILE A 125 -1.18 1.40 -22.50
N PHE A 126 -2.37 1.53 -21.93
CA PHE A 126 -3.40 0.51 -21.98
C PHE A 126 -4.66 1.12 -22.56
N GLU A 127 -4.99 0.76 -23.78
CA GLU A 127 -6.15 1.28 -24.49
C GLU A 127 -7.39 0.43 -24.20
N ASN A 128 -8.58 0.94 -24.55
CA ASN A 128 -9.80 0.15 -24.45
C ASN A 128 -9.92 -0.88 -25.58
N ASN A 129 -9.00 -1.84 -25.61
CA ASN A 129 -9.03 -3.00 -26.50
C ASN A 129 -9.06 -4.31 -25.67
N PRO A 130 -9.44 -5.46 -26.28
CA PRO A 130 -9.53 -6.71 -25.53
C PRO A 130 -8.22 -7.16 -24.87
N ARG A 131 -7.08 -6.93 -25.54
CA ARG A 131 -5.75 -7.33 -25.04
C ARG A 131 -5.38 -6.58 -23.77
N ASP A 132 -5.50 -5.26 -23.79
CA ASP A 132 -5.03 -4.41 -22.69
C ASP A 132 -5.94 -4.53 -21.47
N LYS A 133 -7.25 -4.75 -21.69
CA LYS A 133 -8.18 -5.06 -20.59
C LYS A 133 -7.87 -6.40 -19.92
N GLU A 134 -7.57 -7.43 -20.72
CA GLU A 134 -7.14 -8.73 -20.19
C GLU A 134 -5.82 -8.60 -19.42
N TYR A 135 -4.85 -7.88 -19.99
CA TYR A 135 -3.57 -7.60 -19.32
C TYR A 135 -3.77 -6.90 -17.97
N LEU A 136 -4.56 -5.83 -17.92
CA LEU A 136 -4.83 -5.10 -16.67
C LEU A 136 -5.49 -6.00 -15.62
N MET A 137 -6.47 -6.81 -16.02
CA MET A 137 -7.13 -7.75 -15.12
C MET A 137 -6.17 -8.80 -14.57
N THR A 138 -5.30 -9.34 -15.43
CA THR A 138 -4.26 -10.30 -15.05
C THR A 138 -3.25 -9.66 -14.10
N GLU A 139 -2.83 -8.42 -14.33
CA GLU A 139 -1.95 -7.68 -13.44
C GLU A 139 -2.59 -7.41 -12.06
N PHE A 140 -3.89 -7.05 -12.02
CA PHE A 140 -4.60 -6.88 -10.74
C PHE A 140 -4.73 -8.19 -9.99
N THR A 141 -4.97 -9.29 -10.71
CA THR A 141 -5.04 -10.64 -10.14
C THR A 141 -3.69 -11.06 -9.55
N ARG A 142 -2.59 -10.84 -10.27
CA ARG A 142 -1.22 -11.09 -9.79
C ARG A 142 -0.92 -10.28 -8.53
N ALA A 143 -1.20 -8.98 -8.54
CA ALA A 143 -0.95 -8.12 -7.40
C ALA A 143 -1.79 -8.50 -6.15
N THR A 144 -3.00 -9.00 -6.35
CA THR A 144 -3.86 -9.53 -5.27
C THR A 144 -3.23 -10.80 -4.69
N ARG A 145 -2.90 -11.77 -5.54
CA ARG A 145 -2.27 -13.04 -5.13
C ARG A 145 -0.95 -12.83 -4.40
N ASP A 146 -0.06 -12.01 -4.93
CA ASP A 146 1.25 -11.73 -4.33
C ASP A 146 1.10 -11.24 -2.88
N SER A 147 0.04 -10.48 -2.63
CA SER A 147 -0.23 -9.94 -1.32
C SER A 147 -0.80 -10.99 -0.36
N ASP A 148 -1.69 -11.87 -0.85
CA ASP A 148 -2.20 -13.03 -0.10
C ASP A 148 -1.07 -14.01 0.25
N ASP A 149 -0.21 -14.33 -0.72
CA ASP A 149 0.94 -15.22 -0.53
C ASP A 149 1.93 -14.66 0.52
N LYS A 150 2.19 -13.34 0.49
CA LYS A 150 2.99 -12.65 1.53
C LYS A 150 2.32 -12.76 2.91
N SER A 151 1.00 -12.56 3.00
CA SER A 151 0.24 -12.67 4.24
C SER A 151 0.33 -14.07 4.85
N GLU A 152 0.13 -15.12 4.03
CA GLU A 152 0.25 -16.51 4.46
C GLU A 152 1.68 -16.88 4.86
N ALA A 153 2.69 -16.37 4.14
CA ALA A 153 4.09 -16.56 4.51
C ALA A 153 4.41 -15.94 5.88
N VAL A 154 3.93 -14.73 6.17
CA VAL A 154 4.09 -14.07 7.48
C VAL A 154 3.39 -14.86 8.58
N LYS A 155 2.13 -15.29 8.37
CA LYS A 155 1.39 -16.12 9.35
C LYS A 155 2.12 -17.43 9.63
N ARG A 156 2.61 -18.11 8.59
CA ARG A 156 3.38 -19.35 8.73
C ARG A 156 4.69 -19.11 9.48
N GLY A 157 5.45 -18.09 9.11
CA GLY A 157 6.71 -17.73 9.78
C GLY A 157 6.50 -17.39 11.26
N ASN A 158 5.43 -16.65 11.56
CA ASN A 158 4.99 -16.40 12.93
C ASN A 158 4.65 -17.72 13.63
N ARG A 159 3.79 -18.57 13.06
CA ARG A 159 3.44 -19.86 13.67
C ARG A 159 4.67 -20.69 14.04
N VAL A 160 5.63 -20.85 13.12
CA VAL A 160 6.89 -21.58 13.36
C VAL A 160 7.69 -20.96 14.51
N LYS A 161 7.82 -19.62 14.56
CA LYS A 161 8.50 -18.95 15.67
C LYS A 161 7.88 -19.27 17.02
N PHE A 162 6.54 -19.29 17.12
CA PHE A 162 5.86 -19.60 18.38
C PHE A 162 5.92 -21.09 18.73
N THR A 163 5.54 -21.96 17.79
CA THR A 163 5.30 -23.36 18.09
C THR A 163 6.60 -24.16 18.18
N GLU A 164 7.55 -23.91 17.30
CA GLU A 164 8.80 -24.68 17.18
C GLU A 164 9.95 -23.99 17.90
N LYS A 165 10.19 -22.70 17.62
CA LYS A 165 11.31 -21.95 18.22
C LYS A 165 11.02 -21.45 19.64
N LYS A 166 9.76 -21.54 20.12
CA LYS A 166 9.30 -21.00 21.41
C LYS A 166 9.63 -19.52 21.61
N GLN A 167 9.67 -18.77 20.52
CA GLN A 167 9.94 -17.33 20.51
C GLN A 167 8.63 -16.55 20.56
N TRP A 168 8.62 -15.45 21.33
CA TRP A 168 7.48 -14.54 21.38
C TRP A 168 7.29 -13.81 20.05
N ILE A 169 6.04 -13.53 19.71
CA ILE A 169 5.67 -12.85 18.48
C ILE A 169 4.96 -11.56 18.83
N GLY A 170 5.39 -10.48 18.19
CA GLY A 170 4.82 -9.16 18.37
C GLY A 170 5.62 -8.30 19.35
N PRO A 171 5.02 -7.23 19.89
CA PRO A 171 5.69 -6.33 20.82
C PRO A 171 5.98 -7.04 22.15
N ALA A 172 7.14 -6.74 22.73
CA ALA A 172 7.48 -7.14 24.09
C ALA A 172 6.45 -6.59 25.10
N LYS A 173 6.24 -7.32 26.19
CA LYS A 173 5.39 -6.89 27.29
C LYS A 173 6.08 -5.77 28.10
N PRO A 174 5.33 -4.94 28.86
CA PRO A 174 5.92 -3.92 29.72
C PRO A 174 6.95 -4.52 30.69
N GLY A 175 8.14 -3.92 30.78
CA GLY A 175 9.29 -4.48 31.52
C GLY A 175 10.26 -5.25 30.62
N TRP A 176 9.93 -5.45 29.34
CA TRP A 176 10.82 -6.04 28.35
C TRP A 176 10.85 -5.20 27.08
N LEU A 177 11.89 -5.40 26.27
CA LEU A 177 12.05 -4.77 24.97
C LEU A 177 12.35 -5.79 23.88
N ASN A 178 11.92 -5.48 22.65
CA ASN A 178 12.30 -6.23 21.46
C ASN A 178 13.67 -5.72 21.00
N PHE A 179 14.72 -6.52 21.19
CA PHE A 179 16.07 -6.20 20.76
C PHE A 179 16.40 -6.92 19.45
N PRO A 180 16.67 -6.21 18.35
CA PRO A 180 17.20 -6.83 17.15
C PRO A 180 18.68 -7.16 17.35
N ASN A 181 19.04 -8.43 17.32
CA ASN A 181 20.43 -8.87 17.39
C ASN A 181 21.24 -8.22 16.25
N PRO A 182 22.34 -7.52 16.52
CA PRO A 182 23.06 -6.74 15.51
C PRO A 182 23.70 -7.60 14.41
N VAL A 183 23.95 -8.88 14.68
CA VAL A 183 24.58 -9.82 13.73
C VAL A 183 23.53 -10.61 12.98
N THR A 184 22.65 -11.31 13.69
CA THR A 184 21.66 -12.22 13.06
C THR A 184 20.40 -11.51 12.60
N ARG A 185 20.15 -10.29 13.09
CA ARG A 185 18.89 -9.53 12.95
C ARG A 185 17.66 -10.24 13.49
N GLU A 186 17.83 -11.36 14.20
CA GLU A 186 16.74 -12.00 14.92
C GLU A 186 16.29 -11.09 16.07
N LYS A 187 14.98 -11.06 16.34
CA LYS A 187 14.42 -10.28 17.44
C LYS A 187 14.43 -11.13 18.70
N GLU A 188 15.15 -10.67 19.71
CA GLU A 188 15.19 -11.24 21.04
C GLU A 188 14.35 -10.38 21.98
N ILE A 189 13.87 -10.98 23.08
CA ILE A 189 13.21 -10.25 24.15
C ILE A 189 14.18 -10.16 25.32
N LEU A 190 14.58 -8.93 25.63
CA LEU A 190 15.47 -8.63 26.74
C LEU A 190 14.72 -7.85 27.82
N GLU A 191 15.21 -7.93 29.06
CA GLU A 191 14.73 -7.08 30.14
C GLU A 191 14.97 -5.60 29.79
N ASP A 192 13.96 -4.77 29.99
CA ASP A 192 14.08 -3.33 29.82
C ASP A 192 14.82 -2.76 31.03
N PRO A 193 16.00 -2.13 30.86
CA PRO A 193 16.82 -1.70 31.99
C PRO A 193 16.13 -0.66 32.87
N ASP A 194 15.20 0.12 32.32
CA ASP A 194 14.48 1.17 33.05
C ASP A 194 13.19 0.62 33.66
N ARG A 195 12.43 -0.18 32.90
CA ARG A 195 11.09 -0.64 33.31
C ARG A 195 11.12 -1.93 34.11
N PHE A 196 12.04 -2.84 33.82
CA PHE A 196 12.10 -4.14 34.48
C PHE A 196 12.36 -4.03 36.00
N PRO A 197 13.31 -3.20 36.48
CA PRO A 197 13.53 -3.05 37.92
C PRO A 197 12.31 -2.48 38.65
N LEU A 198 11.61 -1.52 38.03
CA LEU A 198 10.39 -0.94 38.57
C LEU A 198 9.26 -1.98 38.67
N LEU A 199 9.06 -2.76 37.61
CA LEU A 199 8.07 -3.83 37.57
C LEU A 199 8.35 -4.86 38.67
N ARG A 200 9.61 -5.30 38.81
CA ARG A 200 10.05 -6.25 39.83
C ARG A 200 9.79 -5.73 41.24
N ARG A 201 10.18 -4.48 41.53
CA ARG A 201 9.95 -3.84 42.82
C ARG A 201 8.46 -3.69 43.13
N GLY A 202 7.65 -3.30 42.15
CA GLY A 202 6.20 -3.15 42.31
C GLY A 202 5.54 -4.48 42.66
N ILE A 203 5.89 -5.55 41.95
CA ILE A 203 5.41 -6.91 42.23
C ILE A 203 5.82 -7.36 43.63
N GLN A 204 7.07 -7.11 44.05
CA GLN A 204 7.53 -7.45 45.40
C GLN A 204 6.74 -6.72 46.51
N LEU A 205 6.43 -5.43 46.32
CA LEU A 205 5.60 -4.67 47.26
C LEU A 205 4.19 -5.27 47.38
N VAL A 206 3.58 -5.67 46.27
CA VAL A 206 2.26 -6.31 46.28
C VAL A 206 2.32 -7.70 46.94
N LEU A 207 3.31 -8.52 46.59
CA LEU A 207 3.48 -9.87 47.15
C LEU A 207 3.81 -9.88 48.64
N SER A 208 4.33 -8.78 49.19
CA SER A 208 4.52 -8.63 50.64
C SER A 208 3.21 -8.62 51.43
N GLY A 209 2.06 -8.47 50.76
CA GLY A 209 0.74 -8.34 51.40
C GLY A 209 0.54 -6.99 52.12
N THR A 210 1.54 -6.11 52.11
CA THR A 210 1.52 -4.83 52.84
C THR A 210 0.92 -3.69 52.00
N PHE A 211 0.99 -3.80 50.68
CA PHE A 211 0.55 -2.75 49.75
C PHE A 211 -0.43 -3.30 48.71
N THR A 212 -1.51 -2.57 48.46
CA THR A 212 -2.35 -2.81 47.27
C THR A 212 -1.58 -2.43 45.99
N PRO A 213 -1.99 -2.92 44.80
CA PRO A 213 -1.34 -2.54 43.54
C PRO A 213 -1.22 -1.02 43.32
N MET A 214 -2.24 -0.25 43.70
CA MET A 214 -2.20 1.22 43.60
C MET A 214 -1.21 1.84 44.58
N GLN A 215 -1.13 1.35 45.82
CA GLN A 215 -0.17 1.85 46.79
C GLN A 215 1.28 1.52 46.40
N ALA A 216 1.50 0.33 45.84
CA ALA A 216 2.81 -0.07 45.31
C ALA A 216 3.26 0.85 44.17
N LEU A 217 2.36 1.22 43.26
CA LEU A 217 2.65 2.13 42.16
C LEU A 217 3.13 3.51 42.65
N TYR A 218 2.51 4.07 43.69
CA TYR A 218 2.93 5.36 44.28
C TYR A 218 4.29 5.31 45.01
N LYS A 219 4.89 4.12 45.17
CA LYS A 219 6.18 3.90 45.84
C LYS A 219 7.33 3.60 44.88
N LEU A 220 7.04 3.45 43.58
CA LEU A 220 8.01 3.28 42.50
C LEU A 220 8.54 4.65 42.06
#